data_AF-A0A1F7WMF0-F1
#
_entry.id   AF-A0A1F7WMF0-F1
#
_cell.length_a   1.000
_cell.length_b   1.000
_cell.length_c   1.000
_cell.angle_alpha   90.00
_cell.angle_beta   90.00
_cell.angle_gamma   90.00
#
_symmetry.space_group_name_H-M   'P 1'
#
loop_
_entity.id
_entity.type
_entity.pdbx_description
1 polymer ?
#
loop_
_entity_poly.entity_id
_entity_poly.type
_entity_poly.pdbx_seq_one_letter_code
_entity_poly.pdbx_strand_id
1 'polypeptide(L)'
;MNGKMLKRHPELNYFLLIFAVCAALYVWPGEVSASRVYNPARYCLSNLKTIEGAIELYLMENTCEVSSVDMLVKNQYLKSEPRCSAAKSFYVFEKSINNSNFKEFYKIVKCPSHGFYLEDKSVFDQEQFHAQKYNRERRAFFAAVTSLIALLTLWQLVVLLRTQRRTGPASTPSGGRAAEETRPGADDGTGRP
;
A
#
# COMPACT_ATOMS: atom_id res chain seq x y z
N MET A 1 -27.03 -39.51 20.34
CA MET A 1 -26.11 -38.36 20.19
C MET A 1 -25.13 -38.70 19.09
N ASN A 2 -25.36 -38.24 17.85
CA ASN A 2 -24.53 -38.62 16.69
C ASN A 2 -23.55 -37.49 16.35
N GLY A 3 -22.36 -37.55 16.94
CA GLY A 3 -21.23 -36.70 16.56
C GLY A 3 -20.57 -37.23 15.29
N LYS A 4 -20.91 -36.65 14.13
CA LYS A 4 -20.18 -36.92 12.89
C LYS A 4 -18.81 -36.24 12.98
N MET A 5 -17.77 -37.03 13.26
CA MET A 5 -16.38 -36.63 13.09
C MET A 5 -16.17 -36.17 11.65
N LEU A 6 -15.94 -34.87 11.44
CA LEU A 6 -15.44 -34.36 10.16
C LEU A 6 -14.07 -34.98 9.90
N LYS A 7 -13.99 -35.89 8.93
CA LYS A 7 -12.72 -36.33 8.34
C LYS A 7 -12.03 -35.09 7.75
N ARG A 8 -11.01 -34.59 8.44
CA ARG A 8 -10.10 -33.55 7.91
C ARG A 8 -9.39 -34.13 6.69
N HIS A 9 -9.74 -33.63 5.51
CA HIS A 9 -9.04 -33.96 4.27
C HIS A 9 -7.74 -33.12 4.20
N PRO A 10 -6.56 -33.75 4.22
CA PRO A 10 -5.26 -33.04 4.21
C PRO A 10 -5.06 -32.19 2.95
N GLU A 11 -5.66 -32.60 1.84
CA GLU A 11 -5.69 -31.87 0.56
C GLU A 11 -6.30 -30.46 0.72
N LEU A 12 -7.37 -30.32 1.51
CA LEU A 12 -8.05 -29.04 1.69
C LEU A 12 -7.18 -28.04 2.47
N ASN A 13 -6.38 -28.53 3.42
CA ASN A 13 -5.43 -27.71 4.17
C ASN A 13 -4.32 -27.18 3.27
N TYR A 14 -3.85 -27.98 2.31
CA TYR A 14 -2.77 -27.56 1.40
C TYR A 14 -3.23 -26.44 0.47
N PHE A 15 -4.45 -26.52 -0.07
CA PHE A 15 -5.04 -25.44 -0.87
C PHE A 15 -5.26 -24.15 -0.08
N LEU A 16 -5.73 -24.24 1.17
CA LEU A 16 -5.90 -23.07 2.03
C LEU A 16 -4.54 -22.43 2.38
N LEU A 17 -3.49 -23.22 2.53
CA LEU A 17 -2.14 -22.73 2.83
C LEU A 17 -1.54 -22.04 1.60
N ILE A 18 -1.70 -22.60 0.40
CA ILE A 18 -1.30 -21.94 -0.87
C ILE A 18 -2.09 -20.65 -1.06
N PHE A 19 -3.41 -20.65 -0.85
CA PHE A 19 -4.23 -19.45 -0.98
C PHE A 19 -3.84 -18.38 0.04
N ALA A 20 -3.54 -18.76 1.28
CA ALA A 20 -3.07 -17.84 2.31
C ALA A 20 -1.68 -17.25 1.98
N VAL A 21 -0.75 -18.05 1.46
CA VAL A 21 0.58 -17.57 1.01
C VAL A 21 0.43 -16.67 -0.22
N CYS A 22 -0.40 -17.04 -1.19
CA CYS A 22 -0.68 -16.23 -2.37
C CYS A 22 -1.36 -14.91 -1.98
N ALA A 23 -2.37 -14.92 -1.10
CA ALA A 23 -3.03 -13.71 -0.61
C ALA A 23 -2.08 -12.82 0.19
N ALA A 24 -1.21 -13.41 1.03
CA ALA A 24 -0.18 -12.66 1.75
C ALA A 24 0.84 -12.00 0.81
N LEU A 25 1.19 -12.66 -0.31
CA LEU A 25 2.05 -12.09 -1.35
C LEU A 25 1.32 -11.11 -2.28
N TYR A 26 -0.01 -11.25 -2.45
CA TYR A 26 -0.83 -10.37 -3.29
C TYR A 26 -1.17 -9.05 -2.58
N VAL A 27 -1.32 -9.09 -1.26
CA VAL A 27 -1.63 -7.92 -0.42
C VAL A 27 -0.37 -7.10 -0.06
N TRP A 28 0.84 -7.60 -0.35
CA TRP A 28 2.09 -7.00 0.12
C TRP A 28 3.09 -6.74 -1.03
N PRO A 29 3.40 -5.49 -1.46
CA PRO A 29 2.92 -4.18 -1.04
C PRO A 29 2.64 -3.21 -2.23
N GLY A 30 1.37 -2.99 -2.56
CA GLY A 30 0.97 -1.89 -3.45
C GLY A 30 0.71 -0.57 -2.71
N GLU A 31 0.33 -0.67 -1.43
CA GLU A 31 -0.14 0.46 -0.62
C GLU A 31 0.73 0.80 0.58
N VAL A 32 1.85 0.10 0.79
CA VAL A 32 2.90 0.66 1.63
C VAL A 32 3.60 1.68 0.78
N SER A 33 2.96 2.86 0.74
CA SER A 33 3.60 4.15 0.66
C SER A 33 4.93 4.02 -0.09
N ALA A 34 4.90 4.27 -1.40
CA ALA A 34 5.87 5.25 -1.89
C ALA A 34 5.58 6.53 -1.08
N SER A 35 5.99 6.45 0.20
CA SER A 35 6.11 7.50 1.17
C SER A 35 6.65 8.60 0.33
N ARG A 36 5.87 9.69 0.25
CA ARG A 36 6.36 10.98 -0.23
C ARG A 36 7.78 11.04 0.31
N VAL A 37 8.79 10.73 -0.52
CA VAL A 37 10.16 10.69 -0.04
C VAL A 37 10.32 12.11 0.44
N TYR A 38 10.36 12.23 1.77
CA TYR A 38 10.02 13.47 2.45
C TYR A 38 11.23 14.33 2.19
N ASN A 39 11.27 14.97 1.02
CA ASN A 39 12.41 15.76 0.62
C ASN A 39 12.23 17.08 1.38
N PRO A 40 12.99 17.29 2.46
CA PRO A 40 12.83 18.48 3.28
C PRO A 40 13.06 19.75 2.45
N ALA A 41 13.86 19.68 1.38
CA ALA A 41 14.08 20.80 0.48
C ALA A 41 12.80 21.17 -0.31
N ARG A 42 11.94 20.21 -0.68
CA ARG A 42 10.64 20.50 -1.32
C ARG A 42 9.67 21.22 -0.39
N TYR A 43 9.63 20.81 0.87
CA TYR A 43 8.85 21.51 1.88
C TYR A 43 9.38 22.92 2.07
N CYS A 44 10.70 23.09 2.12
CA CYS A 44 11.27 24.41 2.33
C CYS A 44 11.09 25.32 1.09
N LEU A 45 11.06 24.77 -0.14
CA LEU A 45 10.66 25.49 -1.35
C LEU A 45 9.17 25.89 -1.35
N SER A 46 8.29 24.97 -0.96
CA SER A 46 6.85 25.26 -0.86
C SER A 46 6.59 26.38 0.14
N ASN A 47 7.25 26.35 1.29
CA ASN A 47 7.17 27.41 2.29
C ASN A 47 7.69 28.75 1.75
N LEU A 48 8.83 28.76 1.04
CA LEU A 48 9.35 29.98 0.42
C LEU A 48 8.35 30.58 -0.57
N LYS A 49 7.70 29.77 -1.41
CA LYS A 49 6.64 30.26 -2.32
C LYS A 49 5.43 30.82 -1.57
N THR A 50 5.06 30.22 -0.45
CA THR A 50 3.99 30.76 0.40
C THR A 50 4.38 32.11 0.99
N ILE A 51 5.63 32.27 1.44
CA ILE A 51 6.16 33.55 1.92
C ILE A 51 6.21 34.57 0.77
N GLU A 52 6.70 34.19 -0.41
CA GLU A 52 6.76 35.03 -1.62
C GLU A 52 5.38 35.61 -1.96
N GLY A 53 4.35 34.76 -2.07
CA GLY A 53 2.99 35.20 -2.36
C GLY A 53 2.38 36.06 -1.24
N ALA A 54 2.69 35.79 0.02
CA ALA A 54 2.24 36.63 1.14
C ALA A 54 2.89 38.03 1.11
N ILE A 55 4.16 38.12 0.74
CA ILE A 55 4.85 39.40 0.54
C ILE A 55 4.28 40.13 -0.66
N GLU A 56 4.01 39.44 -1.77
CA GLU A 56 3.40 40.03 -2.96
C GLU A 56 2.06 40.70 -2.61
N LEU A 57 1.18 39.97 -1.91
CA LEU A 57 -0.10 40.50 -1.44
C LEU A 57 0.08 41.70 -0.49
N TYR A 58 1.01 41.61 0.46
CA TYR A 58 1.30 42.72 1.36
C TYR A 58 1.75 43.97 0.61
N LEU A 59 2.66 43.84 -0.36
CA LEU A 59 3.23 44.94 -1.14
C LEU A 59 2.27 45.54 -2.17
N MET A 60 1.23 44.79 -2.56
CA MET A 60 0.12 45.32 -3.38
C MET A 60 -0.79 46.23 -2.57
N GLU A 61 -1.03 45.90 -1.30
CA GLU A 61 -1.93 46.64 -0.41
C GLU A 61 -1.21 47.76 0.37
N ASN A 62 0.09 47.61 0.59
CA ASN A 62 0.91 48.51 1.40
C ASN A 62 2.14 48.96 0.61
N THR A 63 2.51 50.23 0.72
CA THR A 63 3.73 50.78 0.11
C THR A 63 4.99 50.55 0.95
N CYS A 64 4.83 49.99 2.16
CA CYS A 64 5.91 49.76 3.12
C CYS A 64 6.71 48.49 2.82
N GLU A 65 7.95 48.45 3.28
CA GLU A 65 8.81 47.28 3.17
C GLU A 65 8.48 46.19 4.20
N VAL A 66 8.73 44.93 3.84
CA VAL A 66 8.61 43.77 4.72
C VAL A 66 9.99 43.40 5.27
N SER A 67 10.14 43.44 6.58
CA SER A 67 11.42 43.17 7.27
C SER A 67 11.56 41.75 7.81
N SER A 68 10.45 41.01 7.98
CA SER A 68 10.46 39.65 8.55
C SER A 68 9.18 38.87 8.24
N VAL A 69 9.23 37.54 8.41
CA VAL A 69 8.04 36.67 8.28
C VAL A 69 7.00 36.94 9.39
N ASP A 70 7.45 37.24 10.61
CA ASP A 70 6.59 37.59 11.74
C ASP A 70 5.69 38.80 11.43
N MET A 71 6.20 39.78 10.68
CA MET A 71 5.40 40.91 10.19
C MET A 71 4.22 40.45 9.33
N LEU A 72 4.40 39.45 8.46
CA LEU A 72 3.33 38.91 7.63
C LEU A 72 2.29 38.14 8.46
N VAL A 73 2.71 37.52 9.56
CA VAL A 73 1.79 36.85 10.50
C VAL A 73 0.99 37.87 11.28
N LYS A 74 1.64 38.92 11.82
CA LYS A 74 0.98 40.01 12.55
C LYS A 74 -0.05 40.75 11.71
N ASN A 75 0.27 40.96 10.43
CA ASN A 75 -0.64 41.59 9.47
C ASN A 75 -1.63 40.60 8.83
N GLN A 76 -1.72 39.36 9.31
CA GLN A 76 -2.70 38.34 8.89
C GLN A 76 -2.57 37.83 7.44
N TYR A 77 -1.47 38.09 6.75
CA TYR A 77 -1.17 37.49 5.44
C TYR A 77 -0.71 36.02 5.56
N LEU A 78 -0.19 35.66 6.73
CA LEU A 78 0.13 34.27 7.10
C LEU A 78 -0.59 33.89 8.39
N LYS A 79 -1.14 32.66 8.42
CA LYS A 79 -1.77 32.12 9.64
C LYS A 79 -0.78 31.86 10.76
N SER A 80 0.44 31.47 10.40
CA SER A 80 1.52 31.11 11.33
C SER A 80 2.85 31.19 10.61
N GLU A 81 3.94 31.38 11.35
CA GLU A 81 5.28 31.43 10.78
C GLU A 81 5.72 30.05 10.28
N PRO A 82 5.94 29.86 8.96
CA PRO A 82 6.40 28.59 8.42
C PRO A 82 7.81 28.24 8.94
N ARG A 83 8.03 26.96 9.23
CA ARG A 83 9.31 26.42 9.69
C ARG A 83 9.85 25.40 8.71
N CYS A 84 11.16 25.36 8.55
CA CYS A 84 11.77 24.34 7.70
C CYS A 84 11.74 22.97 8.39
N SER A 85 11.32 21.93 7.67
CA SER A 85 11.06 20.61 8.26
C SER A 85 12.32 19.84 8.66
N ALA A 86 13.47 20.11 8.03
CA ALA A 86 14.74 19.47 8.39
C ALA A 86 15.28 19.90 9.76
N ALA A 87 15.36 21.21 10.00
CA ALA A 87 16.02 21.76 11.19
C ALA A 87 15.08 22.48 12.16
N LYS A 88 13.78 22.55 11.84
CA LYS A 88 12.76 23.34 12.57
C LYS A 88 13.13 24.82 12.71
N SER A 89 14.01 25.32 11.84
CA SER A 89 14.47 26.70 11.84
C SER A 89 13.48 27.64 11.14
N PHE A 90 13.51 28.90 11.54
CA PHE A 90 12.79 29.99 10.87
C PHE A 90 13.52 30.44 9.60
N TYR A 91 12.80 31.14 8.72
CA TYR A 91 13.35 31.75 7.51
C TYR A 91 13.89 33.15 7.84
N VAL A 92 15.07 33.47 7.30
CA VAL A 92 15.79 34.70 7.63
C VAL A 92 15.82 35.62 6.42
N PHE A 93 15.60 36.91 6.66
CA PHE A 93 15.68 37.97 5.67
C PHE A 93 17.04 38.64 5.82
N GLU A 94 17.85 38.64 4.76
CA GLU A 94 19.11 39.38 4.78
C GLU A 94 18.90 40.89 4.63
N LYS A 95 17.82 41.28 3.98
CA LYS A 95 17.41 42.67 3.71
C LYS A 95 15.88 42.76 3.77
N SER A 96 15.36 43.96 3.97
CA SER A 96 13.94 44.23 3.81
C SER A 96 13.52 44.09 2.34
N ILE A 97 12.29 43.63 2.11
CA ILE A 97 11.72 43.46 0.78
C ILE A 97 10.70 44.56 0.50
N ASN A 98 10.80 45.19 -0.68
CA ASN A 98 9.91 46.21 -1.18
C ASN A 98 9.56 45.95 -2.65
N ASN A 99 8.71 46.78 -3.24
CA ASN A 99 8.27 46.63 -4.63
C ASN A 99 9.42 46.68 -5.66
N SER A 100 10.57 47.29 -5.35
CA SER A 100 11.70 47.38 -6.30
C SER A 100 12.62 46.16 -6.26
N ASN A 101 12.79 45.52 -5.10
CA ASN A 101 13.67 44.36 -4.93
C ASN A 101 12.93 43.01 -4.83
N PHE A 102 11.59 43.01 -4.91
CA PHE A 102 10.77 41.79 -4.82
C PHE A 102 11.20 40.69 -5.82
N LYS A 103 11.67 41.07 -7.02
CA LYS A 103 12.19 40.12 -8.02
C LYS A 103 13.41 39.32 -7.54
N GLU A 104 14.11 39.80 -6.52
CA GLU A 104 15.26 39.15 -5.91
C GLU A 104 14.90 38.40 -4.62
N PHE A 105 13.61 38.09 -4.40
CA PHE A 105 13.09 37.42 -3.21
C PHE A 105 13.94 36.23 -2.75
N TYR A 106 14.26 35.31 -3.67
CA TYR A 106 15.03 34.10 -3.36
C TYR A 106 16.51 34.38 -3.00
N LYS A 107 17.01 35.57 -3.32
CA LYS A 107 18.33 36.03 -2.87
C LYS A 107 18.29 36.65 -1.48
N ILE A 108 17.15 37.20 -1.09
CA ILE A 108 16.96 37.94 0.16
C ILE A 108 16.48 37.03 1.30
N VAL A 109 15.53 36.13 1.03
CA VAL A 109 14.92 35.24 2.02
C VAL A 109 15.50 33.84 1.90
N LYS A 110 16.09 33.35 3.00
CA LYS A 110 16.81 32.07 2.99
C LYS A 110 16.37 31.16 4.12
N CYS A 111 16.42 29.87 3.81
CA CYS A 111 16.43 28.84 4.83
C CYS A 111 17.86 28.63 5.33
N PRO A 112 18.14 28.74 6.65
CA PRO A 112 19.47 28.50 7.21
C PRO A 112 20.03 27.10 6.90
N SER A 113 19.15 26.11 6.67
CA SER A 113 19.54 24.70 6.53
C SER A 113 19.67 24.21 5.10
N HIS A 114 18.92 24.80 4.15
CA HIS A 114 18.97 24.40 2.73
C HIS A 114 19.57 25.49 1.81
N GLY A 115 19.93 26.64 2.37
CA GLY A 115 20.57 27.73 1.64
C GLY A 115 19.74 28.26 0.47
N PHE A 116 20.44 28.72 -0.56
CA PHE A 116 19.90 29.35 -1.77
C PHE A 116 19.46 28.37 -2.88
N TYR A 117 19.64 27.06 -2.70
CA TYR A 117 19.43 26.04 -3.76
C TYR A 117 17.96 25.83 -4.17
N LEU A 118 17.08 26.81 -3.93
CA LEU A 118 15.65 26.73 -4.15
C LEU A 118 15.19 27.48 -5.43
N GLU A 119 16.08 28.28 -6.05
CA GLU A 119 15.84 28.83 -7.41
C GLU A 119 15.97 27.77 -8.51
N ASP A 120 16.79 26.74 -8.29
CA ASP A 120 17.05 25.67 -9.27
C ASP A 120 15.89 24.66 -9.28
N LYS A 121 14.76 25.08 -9.86
CA LYS A 121 13.58 24.26 -10.15
C LYS A 121 13.96 22.97 -10.90
N SER A 122 15.02 23.05 -11.70
CA SER A 122 15.64 21.95 -12.47
C SER A 122 16.02 20.74 -11.61
N VAL A 123 16.58 20.97 -10.41
CA VAL A 123 17.04 19.92 -9.50
C VAL A 123 15.85 19.13 -8.96
N PHE A 124 14.75 19.81 -8.62
CA PHE A 124 13.56 19.17 -8.09
C PHE A 124 12.77 18.39 -9.14
N ASP A 125 12.70 18.93 -10.37
CA ASP A 125 12.02 18.30 -11.49
C ASP A 125 12.74 17.00 -11.90
N GLN A 126 14.07 17.01 -11.89
CA GLN A 126 14.90 15.83 -12.17
C GLN A 126 14.67 14.70 -11.16
N GLU A 127 14.66 15.00 -9.86
CA GLU A 127 14.34 14.00 -8.83
C GLU A 127 12.92 13.42 -8.99
N GLN A 128 11.95 14.27 -9.37
CA GLN A 128 10.57 13.84 -9.61
C GLN A 128 10.48 12.86 -10.79
N PHE A 129 11.19 13.19 -11.87
CA PHE A 129 11.29 12.32 -13.04
C PHE A 129 11.93 10.98 -12.69
N HIS A 130 13.03 10.96 -11.95
CA HIS A 130 13.69 9.72 -11.51
C HIS A 130 12.79 8.88 -10.59
N ALA A 131 12.09 9.50 -9.64
CA ALA A 131 11.15 8.80 -8.77
C ALA A 131 9.96 8.20 -9.54
N GLN A 132 9.43 8.93 -10.52
CA GLN A 132 8.36 8.42 -11.39
C GLN A 132 8.84 7.25 -12.25
N LYS A 133 10.04 7.37 -12.84
CA LYS A 133 10.66 6.30 -13.64
C LYS A 133 10.86 5.03 -12.81
N TYR A 134 11.44 5.15 -11.63
CA TYR A 134 11.63 4.01 -10.71
C TYR A 134 10.29 3.34 -10.34
N ASN A 135 9.27 4.12 -9.99
CA ASN A 135 7.95 3.58 -9.68
C ASN A 135 7.30 2.87 -10.87
N ARG A 136 7.49 3.36 -12.09
CA ARG A 136 6.99 2.74 -13.31
C ARG A 136 7.67 1.39 -13.57
N GLU A 137 9.00 1.36 -13.48
CA GLU A 137 9.80 0.13 -13.65
C GLU A 137 9.44 -0.91 -12.58
N ARG A 138 9.27 -0.48 -11.33
CA ARG A 138 8.87 -1.34 -10.22
C ARG A 138 7.47 -1.94 -10.45
N ARG A 139 6.49 -1.15 -10.90
CA ARG A 139 5.15 -1.65 -11.23
C ARG A 139 5.19 -2.66 -12.37
N ALA A 140 5.97 -2.39 -13.41
CA ALA A 140 6.12 -3.31 -14.54
C ALA A 140 6.75 -4.64 -14.11
N PHE A 141 7.79 -4.60 -13.27
CA PHE A 141 8.43 -5.79 -12.71
C PHE A 141 7.44 -6.62 -11.89
N PHE A 142 6.74 -6.00 -10.94
CA PHE A 142 5.77 -6.73 -10.12
C PHE A 142 4.61 -7.27 -10.93
N ALA A 143 4.09 -6.52 -11.91
CA ALA A 143 3.04 -7.00 -12.81
C ALA A 143 3.49 -8.23 -13.63
N ALA A 144 4.74 -8.27 -14.08
CA ALA A 144 5.31 -9.42 -14.78
C ALA A 144 5.44 -10.64 -13.85
N VAL A 145 5.96 -10.44 -12.63
CA VAL A 145 6.09 -11.50 -11.62
C VAL A 145 4.71 -12.05 -11.24
N THR A 146 3.71 -11.20 -11.00
CA THR A 146 2.35 -11.64 -10.66
C THR A 146 1.70 -12.40 -11.80
N SER A 147 1.94 -11.99 -13.06
CA SER A 147 1.43 -12.68 -14.24
C SER A 147 2.02 -14.09 -14.37
N LEU A 148 3.32 -14.24 -14.12
CA LEU A 148 3.99 -15.54 -14.16
C LEU A 148 3.49 -16.47 -13.06
N ILE A 149 3.30 -15.97 -11.84
CA ILE A 149 2.71 -16.73 -10.74
C ILE A 149 1.29 -17.18 -11.08
N ALA A 150 0.46 -16.30 -11.64
CA ALA A 150 -0.91 -16.63 -12.05
C ALA A 150 -0.96 -17.74 -13.12
N LEU A 151 -0.02 -17.74 -14.07
CA LEU A 151 0.09 -18.81 -15.06
C LEU A 151 0.48 -20.15 -14.43
N LEU A 152 1.42 -20.14 -13.48
CA LEU A 152 1.83 -21.35 -12.76
C LEU A 152 0.69 -21.92 -11.90
N THR A 153 -0.05 -21.08 -11.19
CA THR A 153 -1.19 -21.54 -10.38
C THR A 153 -2.32 -22.09 -11.26
N LEU A 154 -2.61 -21.45 -12.39
CA LEU A 154 -3.60 -21.93 -13.34
C LEU A 154 -3.19 -23.26 -13.97
N TRP A 155 -1.90 -23.43 -14.29
CA TRP A 155 -1.36 -24.71 -14.76
C TRP A 155 -1.49 -25.83 -13.71
N GLN A 156 -1.13 -25.56 -12.45
CA GLN A 156 -1.30 -26.53 -11.36
C GLN A 156 -2.77 -26.96 -11.20
N LEU A 157 -3.70 -26.00 -11.30
CA LEU A 157 -5.13 -26.26 -11.21
C LEU A 157 -5.64 -27.16 -12.35
N VAL A 158 -5.15 -26.93 -13.59
CA VAL A 158 -5.45 -27.79 -14.74
C VAL A 158 -4.92 -29.22 -14.54
N VAL A 159 -3.71 -29.38 -14.02
CA VAL A 159 -3.13 -30.71 -13.73
C VAL A 159 -3.98 -31.45 -12.70
N LEU A 160 -4.37 -30.78 -11.62
CA LEU A 160 -5.21 -31.35 -10.56
C LEU A 160 -6.57 -31.79 -11.10
N LEU A 161 -7.25 -30.93 -11.88
CA LEU A 161 -8.52 -31.29 -12.53
C LEU A 161 -8.38 -32.49 -13.47
N ARG A 162 -7.26 -32.60 -14.21
CA ARG A 162 -7.00 -33.77 -15.06
C ARG A 162 -6.79 -35.05 -14.26
N THR A 163 -6.09 -34.97 -13.12
CA THR A 163 -5.90 -36.14 -12.25
C THR A 163 -7.19 -36.62 -11.61
N GLN A 164 -8.05 -35.71 -11.14
CA GLN A 164 -9.36 -36.06 -10.58
C GLN A 164 -10.29 -36.72 -11.60
N ARG A 165 -10.25 -36.32 -12.88
CA ARG A 165 -11.01 -36.99 -13.94
C ARG A 165 -10.55 -38.42 -14.23
N ARG A 166 -9.29 -38.76 -13.94
CA ARG A 166 -8.74 -40.12 -14.13
C ARG A 166 -9.07 -41.04 -12.95
N THR A 167 -9.15 -40.50 -11.74
CA THR A 167 -9.70 -41.20 -10.57
C THR A 167 -11.21 -41.05 -10.56
N GLY A 168 -11.91 -41.78 -11.44
CA GLY A 168 -13.37 -41.88 -11.39
C GLY A 168 -13.87 -42.33 -10.01
N PRO A 169 -15.14 -42.06 -9.66
CA PRO A 169 -15.68 -42.42 -8.35
C PRO A 169 -15.47 -43.91 -8.09
N ALA A 170 -14.81 -44.23 -6.98
CA ALA A 170 -14.60 -45.60 -6.54
C ALA A 170 -15.97 -46.29 -6.46
N SER A 171 -16.16 -47.33 -7.27
CA SER A 171 -17.31 -48.20 -7.21
C SER A 171 -17.44 -48.78 -5.80
N THR A 172 -18.57 -48.52 -5.16
CA THR A 172 -18.97 -49.14 -3.90
C THR A 172 -18.97 -50.67 -4.04
N PRO A 173 -18.32 -51.43 -3.13
CA PRO A 173 -18.49 -52.88 -3.11
C PRO A 173 -19.88 -53.19 -2.54
N SER A 174 -20.76 -53.73 -3.38
CA SER A 174 -22.06 -54.26 -2.99
C SER A 174 -21.88 -55.55 -2.18
N GLY A 175 -21.70 -55.42 -0.87
CA GLY A 175 -21.84 -56.52 0.09
C GLY A 175 -23.23 -56.48 0.73
N GLY A 176 -24.22 -57.12 0.09
CA GLY A 176 -25.57 -57.26 0.61
C GLY A 176 -25.76 -58.62 1.28
N ARG A 177 -25.49 -58.68 2.59
CA ARG A 177 -25.95 -59.76 3.48
C ARG A 177 -27.22 -59.23 4.15
N ALA A 178 -28.38 -59.78 3.80
CA ALA A 178 -29.64 -59.48 4.48
C ALA A 178 -30.22 -60.81 4.97
N ALA A 179 -30.44 -60.87 6.29
CA ALA A 179 -31.15 -61.90 7.01
C ALA A 179 -32.55 -61.37 7.34
N GLU A 180 -33.58 -62.21 7.21
CA GLU A 180 -34.86 -62.13 7.94
C GLU A 180 -35.65 -63.42 7.62
N GLU A 181 -35.76 -64.42 8.50
CA GLU A 181 -36.62 -64.55 9.69
C GLU A 181 -38.11 -64.76 9.36
N THR A 182 -38.59 -66.02 9.47
CA THR A 182 -39.96 -66.33 9.93
C THR A 182 -40.06 -67.79 10.45
N ARG A 183 -40.37 -67.94 11.74
CA ARG A 183 -40.87 -69.16 12.44
C ARG A 183 -42.39 -69.31 12.16
N PRO A 184 -43.09 -70.45 12.42
CA PRO A 184 -43.12 -71.28 13.66
C PRO A 184 -43.03 -72.80 13.34
N GLY A 185 -42.95 -73.81 14.22
CA GLY A 185 -43.22 -74.07 15.63
C GLY A 185 -43.78 -75.51 15.70
N ALA A 186 -43.29 -76.37 16.62
CA ALA A 186 -44.01 -77.51 17.23
C ALA A 186 -43.04 -78.39 18.04
N ASP A 187 -43.34 -78.51 19.33
CA ASP A 187 -42.98 -79.61 20.23
C ASP A 187 -43.34 -80.98 19.61
N ASP A 188 -42.55 -82.02 19.87
CA ASP A 188 -42.90 -83.01 20.90
C ASP A 188 -41.80 -84.07 21.04
N GLY A 189 -41.51 -84.42 22.30
CA GLY A 189 -40.59 -85.49 22.66
C GLY A 189 -41.33 -86.82 22.86
N THR A 190 -40.71 -87.92 22.44
CA THR A 190 -40.82 -89.33 22.91
C THR A 190 -40.12 -90.18 21.84
N GLY A 191 -39.40 -91.27 22.08
CA GLY A 191 -39.08 -92.08 23.24
C GLY A 191 -38.02 -93.10 22.80
N ARG A 192 -37.16 -93.53 23.72
CA ARG A 192 -36.32 -94.74 23.59
C ARG A 192 -37.19 -96.00 23.69
N PRO A 193 -36.77 -97.13 23.11
CA PRO A 193 -35.80 -98.02 23.78
C PRO A 193 -34.41 -97.99 23.16
#